data_AF-A0A934ZDR9-F1
#
_entry.id   AF-A0A934ZDR9-F1
#
_cell.length_a   1.000
_cell.length_b   1.000
_cell.length_c   1.000
_cell.angle_alpha   90.00
_cell.angle_beta   90.00
_cell.angle_gamma   90.00
#
_symmetry.space_group_name_H-M   'P 1'
#
loop_
_entity.id
_entity.type
_entity.pdbx_description
1 polymer ?
#
loop_
_entity_poly.entity_id
_entity_poly.type
_entity_poly.pdbx_seq_one_letter_code
_entity_poly.pdbx_strand_id
1 'polypeptide(L)'
;MSTQQLVVADYTRISDDAAILCRRRDFPRAVNVLQRRAPDRRRWRQAFRSLAVAGDRGLEGTRRRWFEGAIQELVLGVPDGGLRTELALDAVEYDTSWDFAEALPCWSARDLWNLAESVQLPMSYLAQVTTLPRSIRETIHTARVVVDCRRTAEAHRSLALELSQNLSPTAMIDEVRGHADASTLSTLGEVRSQQDAARRWRELAHRLLSPA
;
A
#
# COMPACT_ATOMS: atom_id res chain seq x y z
N MET A 1 3.63 -53.86 6.68
CA MET A 1 2.60 -52.95 7.22
C MET A 1 2.81 -51.60 6.57
N SER A 2 2.00 -51.28 5.56
CA SER A 2 2.17 -50.07 4.76
C SER A 2 1.71 -48.85 5.54
N THR A 3 2.63 -47.90 5.70
CA THR A 3 2.37 -46.56 6.22
C THR A 3 1.35 -45.88 5.31
N GLN A 4 0.12 -45.69 5.79
CA GLN A 4 -0.85 -44.82 5.13
C GLN A 4 -0.29 -43.40 5.14
N GLN A 5 0.29 -42.98 4.02
CA GLN A 5 0.46 -41.56 3.73
C GLN A 5 -0.95 -40.96 3.68
N LEU A 6 -1.30 -40.22 4.73
CA LEU A 6 -2.41 -39.28 4.71
C LEU A 6 -2.11 -38.25 3.64
N VAL A 7 -2.62 -38.50 2.43
CA VAL A 7 -2.79 -37.48 1.40
C VAL A 7 -3.80 -36.49 1.98
N VAL A 8 -3.30 -35.47 2.66
CA VAL A 8 -4.10 -34.31 3.03
C VAL A 8 -4.57 -33.70 1.72
N ALA A 9 -5.86 -33.88 1.44
CA ALA A 9 -6.47 -33.43 0.21
C ALA A 9 -6.32 -31.90 0.11
N ASP A 10 -5.45 -31.44 -0.79
CA ASP A 10 -5.18 -30.02 -1.09
C ASP A 10 -6.36 -29.38 -1.86
N TYR A 11 -7.57 -29.38 -1.28
CA TYR A 11 -8.76 -28.75 -1.86
C TYR A 11 -9.15 -27.41 -1.22
N THR A 12 -8.52 -27.03 -0.11
CA THR A 12 -8.79 -25.74 0.54
C THR A 12 -7.89 -24.65 -0.04
N ARG A 13 -8.49 -23.50 -0.36
CA ARG A 13 -7.73 -22.36 -0.90
C ARG A 13 -6.76 -21.89 0.17
N ILE A 14 -5.53 -21.57 -0.21
CA ILE A 14 -4.49 -21.06 0.71
C ILE A 14 -4.95 -19.86 1.55
N SER A 15 -5.82 -19.00 0.98
CA SER A 15 -6.46 -17.88 1.67
C SER A 15 -7.34 -18.35 2.84
N ASP A 16 -8.08 -19.43 2.65
CA ASP A 16 -9.04 -19.95 3.62
C ASP A 16 -8.30 -20.67 4.75
N ASP A 17 -7.28 -21.46 4.41
CA ASP A 17 -6.40 -22.12 5.39
C ASP A 17 -5.69 -21.08 6.28
N ALA A 18 -5.07 -20.06 5.67
CA ALA A 18 -4.41 -18.99 6.41
C ALA A 18 -5.41 -18.25 7.30
N ALA A 19 -6.61 -17.91 6.80
CA ALA A 19 -7.63 -17.23 7.59
C ALA A 19 -8.13 -18.09 8.77
N ILE A 20 -8.33 -19.39 8.58
CA ILE A 20 -8.71 -20.32 9.65
C ILE A 20 -7.61 -20.38 10.73
N LEU A 21 -6.36 -20.53 10.33
CA LEU A 21 -5.22 -20.62 11.25
C LEU A 21 -4.99 -19.30 12.01
N CYS A 22 -5.15 -18.16 11.34
CA CYS A 22 -5.09 -16.83 11.97
C CYS A 22 -6.19 -16.65 13.01
N ARG A 23 -7.43 -17.04 12.70
CA ARG A 23 -8.55 -17.02 13.68
C ARG A 23 -8.27 -17.89 14.91
N ARG A 24 -7.57 -19.02 14.72
CA ARG A 24 -7.15 -19.93 15.80
C ARG A 24 -5.87 -19.46 16.52
N ARG A 25 -5.26 -18.36 16.09
CA ARG A 25 -3.96 -17.86 16.58
C ARG A 25 -2.81 -18.89 16.41
N ASP A 26 -2.92 -19.79 15.45
CA ASP A 26 -1.88 -20.77 15.09
C ASP A 26 -0.95 -20.19 14.01
N PHE A 27 -0.20 -19.14 14.39
CA PHE A 27 0.67 -18.41 13.48
C PHE A 27 1.82 -19.23 12.88
N PRO A 28 2.49 -20.14 13.63
CA PRO A 28 3.50 -21.03 13.05
C PRO A 28 2.96 -21.86 11.89
N ARG A 29 1.75 -22.44 12.03
CA ARG A 29 1.14 -23.17 10.93
C ARG A 29 0.68 -22.26 9.80
N ALA A 30 0.16 -21.08 10.12
CA ALA A 30 -0.27 -20.11 9.11
C ALA A 30 0.91 -19.67 8.21
N VAL A 31 2.08 -19.37 8.79
CA VAL A 31 3.31 -19.05 8.03
C VAL A 31 3.74 -20.25 7.18
N ASN A 32 3.77 -21.45 7.77
CA ASN A 32 4.15 -22.68 7.04
C ASN A 32 3.27 -22.96 5.82
N VAL A 33 1.97 -22.66 5.89
CA VAL A 33 1.03 -22.81 4.76
C VAL A 33 1.45 -21.93 3.59
N LEU A 34 1.88 -20.69 3.85
CA LEU A 34 2.40 -19.81 2.80
C LEU A 34 3.75 -20.30 2.30
N GLN A 35 4.71 -20.62 3.18
CA GLN A 35 6.06 -21.05 2.78
C GLN A 35 6.09 -22.30 1.88
N ARG A 36 5.16 -23.24 2.05
CA ARG A 36 5.19 -24.54 1.35
C ARG A 36 4.45 -24.57 0.02
N ARG A 37 3.58 -23.61 -0.25
CA ARG A 37 2.72 -23.61 -1.45
C ARG A 37 3.21 -22.57 -2.44
N ALA A 38 3.32 -22.96 -3.71
CA ALA A 38 3.74 -22.05 -4.78
C ALA A 38 2.83 -20.79 -4.82
N PRO A 39 3.40 -19.60 -5.06
CA PRO A 39 2.64 -18.36 -5.03
C PRO A 39 1.68 -18.20 -6.22
N ASP A 40 0.38 -18.38 -5.97
CA ASP A 40 -0.68 -17.76 -6.77
C ASP A 40 -0.87 -16.31 -6.28
N ARG A 41 -0.45 -15.34 -7.10
CA ARG A 41 -0.38 -13.90 -6.77
C ARG A 41 -1.62 -13.41 -6.01
N ARG A 42 -2.83 -13.70 -6.50
CA ARG A 42 -4.07 -13.19 -5.88
C ARG A 42 -4.30 -13.83 -4.51
N ARG A 43 -4.21 -15.15 -4.43
CA ARG A 43 -4.54 -15.89 -3.20
C ARG A 43 -3.48 -15.71 -2.12
N TRP A 44 -2.21 -15.62 -2.52
CA TRP A 44 -1.11 -15.34 -1.62
C TRP A 44 -1.23 -13.97 -0.99
N ARG A 45 -1.52 -12.93 -1.76
CA ARG A 45 -1.77 -11.58 -1.22
C ARG A 45 -2.89 -11.58 -0.18
N GLN A 46 -4.01 -12.23 -0.48
CA GLN A 46 -5.13 -12.34 0.46
C GLN A 46 -4.76 -13.11 1.74
N ALA A 47 -4.05 -14.25 1.60
CA ALA A 47 -3.57 -15.04 2.73
C ALA A 47 -2.60 -14.24 3.60
N PHE A 48 -1.65 -13.56 2.96
CA PHE A 48 -0.63 -12.73 3.60
C PHE A 48 -1.24 -11.55 4.34
N ARG A 49 -2.19 -10.83 3.75
CA ARG A 49 -2.92 -9.74 4.43
C ARG A 49 -3.56 -10.21 5.72
N SER A 50 -4.25 -11.35 5.66
CA SER A 50 -4.90 -11.96 6.83
C SER A 50 -3.88 -12.28 7.93
N LEU A 51 -2.73 -12.83 7.53
CA LEU A 51 -1.62 -13.17 8.40
C LEU A 51 -0.98 -11.93 9.05
N ALA A 52 -0.63 -10.92 8.25
CA ALA A 52 0.00 -9.68 8.69
C ALA A 52 -0.88 -8.93 9.70
N VAL A 53 -2.16 -8.76 9.39
CA VAL A 53 -3.12 -8.07 10.28
C VAL A 53 -3.35 -8.85 11.57
N ALA A 54 -3.56 -10.16 11.49
CA ALA A 54 -3.79 -10.98 12.67
C ALA A 54 -2.55 -11.03 13.57
N GLY A 55 -1.36 -11.10 12.99
CA GLY A 55 -0.10 -11.10 13.74
C GLY A 55 0.15 -9.77 14.45
N ASP A 56 -0.05 -8.64 13.76
CA ASP A 56 0.20 -7.31 14.33
C ASP A 56 -0.70 -6.99 15.52
N ARG A 57 -1.98 -7.41 15.45
CA ARG A 57 -2.99 -7.21 16.51
C ARG A 57 -2.96 -8.26 17.60
N GLY A 58 -2.47 -9.46 17.30
CA GLY A 58 -2.63 -10.64 18.15
C GLY A 58 -1.39 -11.06 18.92
N LEU A 59 -0.22 -10.51 18.60
CA LEU A 59 1.07 -10.93 19.15
C LEU A 59 1.81 -9.81 19.87
N GLU A 60 2.40 -10.17 21.01
CA GLU A 60 3.21 -9.30 21.85
C GLU A 60 4.53 -9.99 22.25
N GLY A 61 5.49 -9.20 22.71
CA GLY A 61 6.75 -9.68 23.28
C GLY A 61 7.53 -10.64 22.38
N THR A 62 7.99 -11.76 22.95
CA THR A 62 8.83 -12.73 22.23
C THR A 62 8.11 -13.40 21.05
N ARG A 63 6.79 -13.63 21.14
CA ARG A 63 6.04 -14.22 20.02
C ARG A 63 5.93 -13.25 18.85
N ARG A 64 5.78 -11.96 19.12
CA ARG A 64 5.81 -10.90 18.10
C ARG A 64 7.15 -10.87 17.38
N ARG A 65 8.26 -10.87 18.11
CA ARG A 65 9.63 -10.88 17.54
C ARG A 65 9.90 -12.10 16.67
N TRP A 66 9.48 -13.29 17.11
CA TRP A 66 9.57 -14.50 16.27
C TRP A 66 8.75 -14.35 14.98
N PHE A 67 7.52 -13.86 15.10
CA PHE A 67 6.62 -13.71 13.96
C PHE A 67 7.13 -12.66 12.97
N GLU A 68 7.71 -11.57 13.46
CA GLU A 68 8.35 -10.53 12.66
C GLU A 68 9.46 -11.11 11.78
N GLY A 69 10.37 -11.92 12.36
CA GLY A 69 11.40 -12.61 11.58
C GLY A 69 10.78 -13.56 10.55
N ALA A 70 9.79 -14.35 10.96
CA ALA A 70 9.15 -15.33 10.07
C ALA A 70 8.38 -14.68 8.89
N ILE A 71 7.72 -13.55 9.12
CA ILE A 71 6.99 -12.83 8.07
C ILE A 71 7.95 -12.05 7.17
N GLN A 72 9.07 -11.55 7.68
CA GLN A 72 10.14 -10.97 6.87
C GLN A 72 10.75 -12.02 5.94
N GLU A 73 11.15 -13.18 6.47
CA GLU A 73 11.65 -14.30 5.67
C GLU A 73 10.65 -14.74 4.59
N LEU A 74 9.35 -14.78 4.94
CA LEU A 74 8.30 -15.12 3.99
C LEU A 74 8.24 -14.14 2.81
N VAL A 75 8.29 -12.83 3.07
CA VAL A 75 8.23 -11.80 2.00
C VAL A 75 9.52 -11.81 1.18
N LEU A 76 10.68 -11.80 1.83
CA LEU A 76 11.98 -11.75 1.16
C LEU A 76 12.29 -13.04 0.37
N GLY A 77 11.74 -14.17 0.83
CA GLY A 77 11.82 -15.46 0.14
C GLY A 77 11.00 -15.55 -1.14
N VAL A 78 10.12 -14.58 -1.44
CA VAL A 78 9.36 -14.56 -2.70
C VAL A 78 10.28 -14.21 -3.87
N PRO A 79 10.41 -15.08 -4.90
CA PRO A 79 11.31 -14.83 -6.02
C PRO A 79 10.80 -13.74 -6.98
N ASP A 80 9.48 -13.59 -7.12
CA ASP A 80 8.86 -12.50 -7.91
C ASP A 80 8.97 -11.17 -7.16
N GLY A 81 9.87 -10.29 -7.61
CA GLY A 81 10.06 -8.96 -7.02
C GLY A 81 8.82 -8.05 -7.10
N GLY A 82 7.97 -8.24 -8.11
CA GLY A 82 6.70 -7.54 -8.22
C GLY A 82 5.69 -8.00 -7.16
N LEU A 83 5.58 -9.31 -6.92
CA LEU A 83 4.77 -9.83 -5.81
C LEU A 83 5.35 -9.40 -4.46
N ARG A 84 6.67 -9.45 -4.29
CA ARG A 84 7.34 -8.98 -3.06
C ARG A 84 6.97 -7.54 -2.71
N THR A 85 7.05 -6.65 -3.71
CA THR A 85 6.61 -5.25 -3.59
C THR A 85 5.14 -5.15 -3.19
N GLU A 86 4.26 -5.94 -3.82
CA GLU A 86 2.84 -5.95 -3.49
C GLU A 86 2.56 -6.42 -2.05
N LEU A 87 3.27 -7.42 -1.55
CA LEU A 87 3.12 -7.90 -0.17
C LEU A 87 3.56 -6.82 0.84
N ALA A 88 4.69 -6.16 0.61
CA ALA A 88 5.16 -5.08 1.47
C ALA A 88 4.14 -3.92 1.56
N LEU A 89 3.55 -3.53 0.42
CA LEU A 89 2.52 -2.49 0.38
C LEU A 89 1.21 -2.94 1.01
N ASP A 90 0.79 -4.18 0.75
CA ASP A 90 -0.43 -4.77 1.31
C ASP A 90 -0.42 -4.81 2.84
N ALA A 91 0.73 -5.08 3.47
CA ALA A 91 0.82 -5.07 4.93
C ALA A 91 0.47 -3.68 5.50
N VAL A 92 0.96 -2.63 4.86
CA VAL A 92 0.78 -1.25 5.30
C VAL A 92 -0.61 -0.71 4.96
N GLU A 93 -1.22 -1.16 3.85
CA GLU A 93 -2.58 -0.77 3.46
C GLU A 93 -3.63 -1.07 4.55
N TYR A 94 -3.38 -2.07 5.41
CA TYR A 94 -4.20 -2.42 6.58
C TYR A 94 -3.64 -1.92 7.91
N ASP A 95 -2.82 -0.87 7.88
CA ASP A 95 -2.24 -0.17 9.02
C ASP A 95 -1.42 -1.04 9.99
N THR A 96 -0.81 -2.12 9.48
CA THR A 96 0.11 -2.90 10.31
C THR A 96 1.42 -2.16 10.54
N SER A 97 2.09 -2.42 11.66
CA SER A 97 3.40 -1.81 11.97
C SER A 97 4.59 -2.45 11.22
N TRP A 98 4.36 -3.47 10.41
CA TRP A 98 5.42 -4.22 9.75
C TRP A 98 6.20 -3.36 8.75
N ASP A 99 7.53 -3.47 8.80
CA ASP A 99 8.42 -2.89 7.82
C ASP A 99 9.20 -3.99 7.10
N PHE A 100 9.13 -3.97 5.78
CA PHE A 100 9.81 -4.89 4.88
C PHE A 100 10.81 -4.11 4.04
N ALA A 101 11.70 -3.36 4.68
CA ALA A 101 12.60 -2.41 4.01
C ALA A 101 13.39 -3.05 2.86
N GLU A 102 13.85 -4.30 3.01
CA GLU A 102 14.60 -5.03 1.96
C GLU A 102 13.73 -5.46 0.75
N ALA A 103 12.40 -5.38 0.86
CA ALA A 103 11.48 -5.66 -0.24
C ALA A 103 11.31 -4.47 -1.20
N LEU A 104 11.75 -3.28 -0.81
CA LEU A 104 11.51 -2.02 -1.52
C LEU A 104 12.82 -1.22 -1.67
N PRO A 105 12.85 -0.23 -2.58
CA PRO A 105 13.96 0.71 -2.63
C PRO A 105 14.12 1.44 -1.28
N CYS A 106 15.38 1.57 -0.86
CA CYS A 106 15.74 2.29 0.35
C CYS A 106 15.92 3.78 0.03
N TRP A 107 15.15 4.63 0.69
CA TRP A 107 15.20 6.08 0.52
C TRP A 107 15.46 6.75 1.86
N SER A 108 16.32 7.76 1.88
CA SER A 108 16.42 8.66 3.03
C SER A 108 15.32 9.73 2.99
N ALA A 109 15.06 10.39 4.11
CA ALA A 109 14.17 11.56 4.13
C ALA A 109 14.67 12.70 3.21
N ARG A 110 15.98 12.81 2.98
CA ARG A 110 16.55 13.72 1.97
C ARG A 110 16.11 13.35 0.57
N ASP A 111 16.16 12.07 0.22
CA ASP A 111 15.80 11.62 -1.12
C ASP A 111 14.31 11.81 -1.36
N LEU A 112 13.48 11.51 -0.35
CA LEU A 112 12.05 11.81 -0.38
C LEU A 112 11.79 13.29 -0.64
N TRP A 113 12.51 14.19 0.02
CA TRP A 113 12.36 15.63 -0.20
C TRP A 113 12.72 16.01 -1.64
N ASN A 114 13.87 15.55 -2.16
CA ASN A 114 14.26 15.83 -3.54
C ASN A 114 13.22 15.31 -4.56
N LEU A 115 12.70 14.10 -4.34
CA LEU A 115 11.64 13.52 -5.17
C LEU A 115 10.34 14.32 -5.07
N ALA A 116 9.94 14.74 -3.88
CA ALA A 116 8.73 15.53 -3.66
C ALA A 116 8.80 16.90 -4.36
N GLU A 117 9.94 17.60 -4.27
CA GLU A 117 10.17 18.86 -4.98
C GLU A 117 10.08 18.68 -6.49
N SER A 118 10.65 17.60 -7.03
CA SER A 118 10.62 17.32 -8.47
C SER A 118 9.21 17.12 -9.03
N VAL A 119 8.22 16.81 -8.18
CA VAL A 119 6.80 16.68 -8.55
C VAL A 119 5.94 17.82 -8.00
N GLN A 120 6.56 18.89 -7.50
CA GLN A 120 5.90 20.07 -6.93
C GLN A 120 4.99 19.73 -5.74
N LEU A 121 5.43 18.82 -4.86
CA LEU A 121 4.81 18.53 -3.57
C LEU A 121 5.69 19.05 -2.42
N PRO A 122 5.27 20.10 -1.70
CA PRO A 122 6.01 20.58 -0.54
C PRO A 122 6.11 19.52 0.55
N MET A 123 7.27 19.44 1.22
CA MET A 123 7.46 18.51 2.34
C MET A 123 6.51 18.74 3.52
N SER A 124 6.01 19.98 3.69
CA SER A 124 5.00 20.29 4.70
C SER A 124 3.70 19.53 4.47
N TYR A 125 3.33 19.23 3.22
CA TYR A 125 2.12 18.46 2.91
C TYR A 125 2.36 16.97 3.14
N LEU A 126 3.55 16.46 2.80
CA LEU A 126 3.95 15.09 3.14
C LEU A 126 3.91 14.84 4.64
N ALA A 127 4.45 15.77 5.43
CA ALA A 127 4.45 15.67 6.89
C ALA A 127 3.04 15.65 7.52
N GLN A 128 2.00 16.08 6.80
CA GLN A 128 0.61 16.01 7.27
C GLN A 128 -0.03 14.64 7.04
N VAL A 129 0.48 13.86 6.07
CA VAL A 129 -0.16 12.61 5.63
C VAL A 129 0.65 11.36 5.99
N THR A 130 1.93 11.50 6.35
CA THR A 130 2.78 10.37 6.70
C THR A 130 3.77 10.70 7.80
N THR A 131 4.27 9.67 8.48
CA THR A 131 5.29 9.80 9.53
C THR A 131 6.67 9.92 8.89
N LEU A 132 7.35 11.03 9.15
CA LEU A 132 8.72 11.26 8.70
C LEU A 132 9.72 10.98 9.82
N PRO A 133 10.92 10.46 9.49
CA PRO A 133 11.98 10.28 10.48
C PRO A 133 12.47 11.63 11.01
N ARG A 134 13.13 11.61 12.18
CA ARG A 134 13.59 12.85 12.83
C ARG A 134 14.81 13.44 12.15
N SER A 135 15.64 12.59 11.54
CA SER A 135 16.85 12.99 10.83
C SER A 135 16.66 12.92 9.31
N ILE A 136 17.20 13.91 8.60
CA ILE A 136 17.14 13.95 7.13
C ILE A 136 17.92 12.80 6.46
N ARG A 137 18.86 12.17 7.18
CA ARG A 137 19.67 11.05 6.69
C ARG A 137 19.09 9.68 7.05
N GLU A 138 18.08 9.63 7.91
CA GLU A 138 17.42 8.39 8.27
C GLU A 138 16.55 7.87 7.12
N THR A 139 16.45 6.55 7.05
CA THR A 139 15.64 5.84 6.06
C THR A 139 14.15 6.03 6.36
N ILE A 140 13.36 6.24 5.33
CA ILE A 140 11.90 6.29 5.45
C ILE A 140 11.33 4.87 5.43
N HIS A 141 10.12 4.71 5.99
CA HIS A 141 9.30 3.52 5.75
C HIS A 141 8.67 3.62 4.36
N THR A 142 9.37 3.15 3.32
CA THR A 142 8.99 3.36 1.91
C THR A 142 7.56 2.88 1.63
N ALA A 143 7.16 1.71 2.15
CA ALA A 143 5.81 1.19 1.92
C ALA A 143 4.74 2.12 2.51
N ARG A 144 4.96 2.64 3.72
CA ARG A 144 4.06 3.60 4.38
C ARG A 144 3.89 4.86 3.57
N VAL A 145 4.99 5.49 3.17
CA VAL A 145 4.95 6.73 2.38
C VAL A 145 4.23 6.51 1.06
N VAL A 146 4.48 5.39 0.37
CA VAL A 146 3.80 5.05 -0.89
C VAL A 146 2.29 4.86 -0.69
N VAL A 147 1.87 4.12 0.34
CA VAL A 147 0.46 3.89 0.64
C VAL A 147 -0.24 5.20 1.00
N ASP A 148 0.36 6.02 1.85
CA ASP A 148 -0.20 7.32 2.24
C ASP A 148 -0.32 8.26 1.03
N CYS A 149 0.69 8.30 0.14
CA CYS A 149 0.61 9.05 -1.10
C CYS A 149 -0.54 8.56 -2.01
N ARG A 150 -0.72 7.24 -2.15
CA ARG A 150 -1.81 6.65 -2.95
C ARG A 150 -3.18 6.97 -2.36
N ARG A 151 -3.31 6.90 -1.03
CA ARG A 151 -4.53 7.23 -0.28
C ARG A 151 -4.89 8.70 -0.48
N THR A 152 -3.93 9.61 -0.32
CA THR A 152 -4.11 11.05 -0.53
C THR A 152 -4.47 11.35 -1.99
N ALA A 153 -3.83 10.68 -2.96
CA ALA A 153 -4.20 10.82 -4.35
C ALA A 153 -5.64 10.37 -4.64
N GLU A 154 -6.09 9.26 -4.05
CA GLU A 154 -7.49 8.80 -4.13
C GLU A 154 -8.45 9.81 -3.54
N ALA A 155 -8.16 10.37 -2.37
CA ALA A 155 -8.99 11.41 -1.76
C ALA A 155 -9.19 12.62 -2.69
N HIS A 156 -8.10 13.16 -3.27
CA HIS A 156 -8.17 14.27 -4.22
C HIS A 156 -9.00 13.93 -5.47
N ARG A 157 -8.87 12.71 -5.98
CA ARG A 157 -9.58 12.24 -7.17
C ARG A 157 -11.06 12.01 -6.90
N SER A 158 -11.41 11.45 -5.74
CA SER A 158 -12.80 11.32 -5.31
C SER A 158 -13.45 12.69 -5.14
N LEU A 159 -12.75 13.65 -4.53
CA LEU A 159 -13.23 15.02 -4.39
C LEU A 159 -13.41 15.71 -5.76
N ALA A 160 -12.46 15.54 -6.69
CA ALA A 160 -12.61 16.06 -8.05
C ALA A 160 -13.84 15.49 -8.76
N LEU A 161 -14.11 14.19 -8.58
CA LEU A 161 -15.29 13.53 -9.13
C LEU A 161 -16.58 14.08 -8.50
N GLU A 162 -16.63 14.24 -7.18
CA GLU A 162 -17.77 14.82 -6.47
C GLU A 162 -18.06 16.25 -6.94
N LEU A 163 -17.03 17.11 -7.00
CA LEU A 163 -17.17 18.47 -7.53
C LEU A 163 -17.67 18.48 -8.98
N SER A 164 -17.22 17.53 -9.80
CA SER A 164 -17.65 17.44 -11.20
C SER A 164 -19.10 17.01 -11.38
N GLN A 165 -19.71 16.31 -10.40
CA GLN A 165 -21.12 15.91 -10.46
C GLN A 165 -22.07 17.11 -10.33
N ASN A 166 -21.61 18.20 -9.71
CA ASN A 166 -22.38 19.43 -9.55
C ASN A 166 -22.33 20.35 -10.78
N LEU A 167 -21.55 19.97 -11.80
CA LEU A 167 -21.39 20.75 -13.02
C LEU A 167 -22.38 20.28 -14.10
N SER A 168 -22.87 21.23 -14.90
CA SER A 168 -23.60 20.89 -16.12
C SER A 168 -22.71 20.05 -17.05
N PRO A 169 -23.26 19.05 -17.77
CA PRO A 169 -22.53 18.33 -18.81
C PRO A 169 -21.90 19.23 -19.90
N THR A 170 -22.44 20.44 -20.08
CA THR A 170 -21.92 21.45 -21.02
C THR A 170 -20.92 22.43 -20.41
N ALA A 171 -20.64 22.36 -19.11
CA ALA A 171 -19.86 23.37 -18.38
C ALA A 171 -18.49 23.65 -19.02
N MET A 172 -17.79 22.64 -19.53
CA MET A 172 -16.52 22.82 -20.23
C MET A 172 -16.68 23.53 -21.60
N ILE A 173 -17.79 23.27 -22.30
CA ILE A 173 -18.11 23.95 -23.57
C ILE A 173 -18.47 25.42 -23.29
N ASP A 174 -19.23 25.66 -22.22
CA ASP A 174 -19.67 26.99 -21.81
C ASP A 174 -18.50 27.84 -21.31
N GLU A 175 -17.51 27.25 -20.62
CA GLU A 175 -16.25 27.91 -20.27
C GLU A 175 -15.50 28.37 -21.53
N VAL A 176 -15.26 27.47 -22.49
CA VAL A 176 -14.50 27.78 -23.72
C VAL A 176 -15.19 28.87 -24.55
N ARG A 177 -16.53 28.87 -24.55
CA ARG A 177 -17.33 29.87 -25.25
C ARG A 177 -17.52 31.18 -24.47
N GLY A 178 -17.03 31.26 -23.22
CA GLY A 178 -17.18 32.44 -22.36
C GLY A 178 -18.60 32.65 -21.81
N HIS A 179 -19.44 31.62 -21.81
CA HIS A 179 -20.82 31.66 -21.31
C HIS A 179 -20.98 31.06 -19.90
N ALA A 180 -19.94 30.43 -19.36
CA ALA A 180 -19.94 29.93 -17.99
C ALA A 180 -20.00 31.11 -17.00
N ASP A 181 -20.84 30.99 -15.98
CA ASP A 181 -20.90 31.95 -14.89
C ASP A 181 -19.69 31.79 -13.96
N ALA A 182 -19.48 32.79 -13.09
CA ALA A 182 -18.33 32.81 -12.18
C ALA A 182 -18.29 31.58 -11.25
N SER A 183 -19.46 31.06 -10.83
CA SER A 183 -19.53 29.89 -9.95
C SER A 183 -19.07 28.61 -10.65
N THR A 184 -19.47 28.41 -11.91
CA THR A 184 -19.02 27.29 -12.74
C THR A 184 -17.53 27.37 -13.01
N LEU A 185 -17.01 28.56 -13.33
CA LEU A 185 -15.57 28.75 -13.56
C LEU A 185 -14.74 28.45 -12.30
N SER A 186 -15.19 28.90 -11.13
CA SER A 186 -14.53 28.59 -9.86
C SER A 186 -14.50 27.08 -9.61
N THR A 187 -15.64 26.42 -9.76
CA THR A 187 -15.76 24.96 -9.54
C THR A 187 -14.90 24.16 -10.53
N LEU A 188 -14.84 24.57 -11.81
CA LEU A 188 -13.95 23.97 -12.81
C LEU A 188 -12.47 24.16 -12.45
N GLY A 189 -12.09 25.33 -11.95
CA GLY A 189 -10.75 25.61 -11.43
C GLY A 189 -10.38 24.69 -10.25
N GLU A 190 -11.30 24.49 -9.31
CA GLU A 190 -11.13 23.56 -8.19
C GLU A 190 -10.99 22.11 -8.67
N VAL A 191 -11.85 21.63 -9.58
CA VAL A 191 -11.74 20.29 -10.16
C VAL A 191 -10.36 20.05 -10.76
N ARG A 192 -9.86 20.99 -11.58
CA ARG A 192 -8.51 20.90 -12.17
C ARG A 192 -7.42 20.85 -11.11
N SER A 193 -7.51 21.70 -10.08
CA SER A 193 -6.57 21.73 -8.97
C SER A 193 -6.52 20.39 -8.22
N GLN A 194 -7.69 19.79 -7.94
CA GLN A 194 -7.78 18.47 -7.30
C GLN A 194 -7.22 17.35 -8.18
N GLN A 195 -7.49 17.37 -9.49
CA GLN A 195 -6.92 16.42 -10.44
C GLN A 195 -5.39 16.52 -10.53
N ASP A 196 -4.85 17.74 -10.57
CA ASP A 196 -3.42 18.00 -10.58
C ASP A 196 -2.75 17.52 -9.28
N ALA A 197 -3.36 17.78 -8.12
CA ALA A 197 -2.89 17.27 -6.83
C ALA A 197 -2.86 15.73 -6.84
N ALA A 198 -3.96 15.08 -7.26
CA ALA A 198 -4.03 13.63 -7.37
C ALA A 198 -2.94 13.05 -8.28
N ARG A 199 -2.62 13.72 -9.40
CA ARG A 199 -1.53 13.34 -10.30
C ARG A 199 -0.17 13.40 -9.61
N ARG A 200 0.15 14.53 -8.94
CA ARG A 200 1.44 14.71 -8.26
C ARG A 200 1.68 13.67 -7.16
N TRP A 201 0.67 13.37 -6.36
CA TRP A 201 0.76 12.34 -5.31
C TRP A 201 0.98 10.94 -5.86
N ARG A 202 0.29 10.58 -6.96
CA ARG A 202 0.53 9.31 -7.68
C ARG A 202 1.94 9.22 -8.25
N GLU A 203 2.41 10.31 -8.85
CA GLU A 203 3.74 10.37 -9.46
C GLU A 203 4.84 10.17 -8.39
N LEU A 204 4.70 10.80 -7.22
CA LEU A 204 5.63 10.57 -6.10
C LEU A 204 5.64 9.09 -5.68
N ALA A 205 4.46 8.51 -5.48
CA ALA A 205 4.32 7.09 -5.12
C ALA A 205 4.94 6.15 -6.18
N HIS A 206 4.85 6.52 -7.46
CA HIS A 206 5.45 5.76 -8.56
C HIS A 206 6.98 5.84 -8.55
N ARG A 207 7.55 7.03 -8.38
CA ARG A 207 9.01 7.25 -8.32
C ARG A 207 9.66 6.52 -7.14
N LEU A 208 8.98 6.46 -5.99
CA LEU A 208 9.48 5.73 -4.83
C LEU A 208 9.60 4.21 -5.05
N LEU A 209 8.85 3.65 -6.01
CA LEU A 209 8.89 2.22 -6.35
C LEU A 209 9.76 1.91 -7.58
N SER A 210 10.04 2.92 -8.41
CA SER A 210 10.76 2.76 -9.68
C SER A 210 12.05 3.58 -9.62
N PRO A 211 13.10 3.08 -8.93
CA PRO A 211 14.37 3.80 -8.86
C PRO A 211 14.92 3.98 -10.28
N ALA A 212 15.34 5.20 -10.58
CA ALA A 212 15.95 5.59 -11.86
C ALA A 212 17.34 4.97 -12.04
#